data_AF-A0A5C4QZC2-F1
#
_entry.id   AF-A0A5C4QZC2-F1
#
_cell.length_a   1.000
_cell.length_b   1.000
_cell.length_c   1.000
_cell.angle_alpha   90.00
_cell.angle_beta   90.00
_cell.angle_gamma   90.00
#
_symmetry.space_group_name_H-M   'P 1'
#
loop_
_entity.id
_entity.type
_entity.pdbx_description
1 polymer ?
#
loop_
_entity_poly.entity_id
_entity_poly.type
_entity_poly.pdbx_seq_one_letter_code
_entity_poly.pdbx_strand_id
1 'polypeptide(L)'
;MRQAGQDAPEDDDGPATGARSEQRRQTRERRRLRALALALVSIVLLGAVPLFFGIRTLSRDPVFDNLDQLNVPAWAAAKTDDDVSGSRWCLLDCRLRERTVTSQKSPAETTKVYEDALREDGWRPWKVSRCPEQETKGSYTCWRRDELTLDLWVREPTCVPPPVDGEPAIVPSPEESAAATECAGSLVSVKVRNAIDDERTRPQPTTDPSLTGEDPFPTVSGDPLSDLTPSPS
;
A
#
# COMPACT_ATOMS: atom_id res chain seq x y z
N MET A 1 -17.24 -100.18 42.35
CA MET A 1 -16.13 -99.83 41.43
C MET A 1 -16.70 -98.89 40.37
N ARG A 2 -16.57 -97.56 40.48
CA ARG A 2 -15.45 -96.64 40.07
C ARG A 2 -15.27 -96.48 38.53
N GLN A 3 -15.77 -95.33 38.04
CA GLN A 3 -15.40 -94.40 36.95
C GLN A 3 -14.43 -94.77 35.81
N ALA A 4 -14.80 -94.34 34.59
CA ALA A 4 -14.11 -93.36 33.70
C ALA A 4 -14.73 -93.52 32.29
N GLY A 5 -15.22 -92.54 31.54
CA GLY A 5 -14.76 -91.16 31.33
C GLY A 5 -14.43 -91.05 29.84
N GLN A 6 -15.19 -90.25 29.08
CA GLN A 6 -14.78 -89.71 27.78
C GLN A 6 -15.75 -88.59 27.38
N ASP A 7 -15.49 -87.43 27.96
CA ASP A 7 -15.93 -86.15 27.44
C ASP A 7 -15.26 -85.91 26.09
N ALA A 8 -16.06 -85.56 25.08
CA ALA A 8 -15.57 -85.04 23.82
C ALA A 8 -14.97 -83.65 24.06
N PRO A 9 -13.81 -83.32 23.49
CA PRO A 9 -13.36 -81.94 23.50
C PRO A 9 -14.23 -81.15 22.53
N GLU A 10 -15.05 -80.24 23.04
CA GLU A 10 -15.50 -79.08 22.28
C GLU A 10 -14.23 -78.33 21.84
N ASP A 11 -14.03 -78.22 20.53
CA ASP A 11 -13.02 -77.36 19.94
C ASP A 11 -13.32 -75.91 20.38
N ASP A 12 -12.62 -75.48 21.44
CA ASP A 12 -12.51 -74.08 21.87
C ASP A 12 -11.74 -73.32 20.78
N ASP A 13 -12.50 -72.82 19.80
CA ASP A 13 -12.03 -71.91 18.76
C ASP A 13 -11.67 -70.57 19.43
N GLY A 14 -10.45 -70.51 19.96
CA GLY A 14 -10.06 -69.51 20.94
C GLY A 14 -10.07 -68.05 20.42
N PRO A 15 -10.20 -67.06 21.33
CA PRO A 15 -10.27 -65.62 21.02
C PRO A 15 -8.98 -64.99 20.43
N ALA A 16 -7.96 -65.79 20.14
CA ALA A 16 -6.63 -65.34 19.73
C ALA A 16 -6.53 -64.92 18.24
N THR A 17 -7.42 -65.39 17.37
CA THR A 17 -7.48 -65.04 15.94
C THR A 17 -8.15 -63.69 15.71
N GLY A 18 -9.14 -63.32 16.53
CA GLY A 18 -9.80 -62.01 16.52
C GLY A 18 -8.84 -60.87 16.92
N ALA A 19 -8.14 -61.00 18.05
CA ALA A 19 -7.24 -59.95 18.55
C ALA A 19 -6.08 -59.60 17.58
N ARG A 20 -5.49 -60.60 16.90
CA ARG A 20 -4.43 -60.36 15.91
C ARG A 20 -4.95 -59.76 14.61
N SER A 21 -6.19 -60.06 14.21
CA SER A 21 -6.82 -59.48 13.02
C SER A 21 -7.24 -58.03 13.25
N GLU A 22 -7.73 -57.68 14.44
CA GLU A 22 -8.01 -56.30 14.84
C GLU A 22 -6.74 -55.44 14.95
N GLN A 23 -5.66 -55.98 15.53
CA GLN A 23 -4.39 -55.26 15.63
C GLN A 23 -3.73 -55.02 14.26
N ARG A 24 -3.88 -55.97 13.32
CA ARG A 24 -3.49 -55.79 11.90
C ARG A 24 -4.37 -54.77 11.16
N ARG A 25 -5.64 -54.64 11.54
CA ARG A 25 -6.55 -53.63 11.00
C ARG A 25 -6.20 -52.23 11.50
N GLN A 26 -5.96 -52.06 12.80
CA GLN A 26 -5.53 -50.78 13.39
C GLN A 26 -4.19 -50.29 12.83
N THR A 27 -3.23 -51.20 12.60
CA THR A 27 -1.94 -50.84 12.00
C THR A 27 -2.06 -50.43 10.54
N ARG A 28 -2.98 -51.04 9.77
CA ARG A 28 -3.31 -50.61 8.40
C ARG A 28 -4.02 -49.26 8.37
N GLU A 29 -4.94 -49.01 9.30
CA GLU A 29 -5.63 -47.72 9.43
C GLU A 29 -4.65 -46.61 9.82
N ARG A 30 -3.76 -46.83 10.80
CA ARG A 30 -2.69 -45.88 11.14
C ARG A 30 -1.73 -45.62 9.97
N ARG A 31 -1.36 -46.65 9.20
CA ARG A 31 -0.52 -46.48 8.00
C ARG A 31 -1.25 -45.69 6.91
N ARG A 32 -2.53 -45.93 6.68
CA ARG A 32 -3.36 -45.15 5.73
C ARG A 32 -3.51 -43.70 6.15
N LEU A 33 -3.77 -43.44 7.44
CA LEU A 33 -3.85 -42.07 7.97
C LEU A 33 -2.51 -41.35 7.84
N ARG A 34 -1.39 -42.00 8.14
CA ARG A 34 -0.05 -41.43 7.92
C ARG A 34 0.24 -41.15 6.45
N ALA A 35 -0.14 -42.06 5.55
CA ALA A 35 0.04 -41.87 4.11
C ALA A 35 -0.82 -40.72 3.57
N LEU A 36 -2.08 -40.60 4.02
CA LEU A 36 -2.95 -39.48 3.68
C LEU A 36 -2.41 -38.16 4.22
N ALA A 37 -1.93 -38.14 5.46
CA ALA A 37 -1.32 -36.95 6.05
C ALA A 37 -0.08 -36.51 5.27
N LEU A 38 0.81 -37.45 4.90
CA LEU A 38 2.00 -37.15 4.10
C LEU A 38 1.64 -36.68 2.69
N ALA A 39 0.63 -37.27 2.07
CA ALA A 39 0.13 -36.83 0.77
C ALA A 39 -0.43 -35.40 0.83
N LEU A 40 -1.22 -35.08 1.86
CA LEU A 40 -1.73 -33.73 2.10
C LEU A 40 -0.61 -32.71 2.32
N VAL A 41 0.37 -33.03 3.17
CA VAL A 41 1.54 -32.17 3.40
C VAL A 41 2.32 -31.96 2.10
N SER A 42 2.49 -33.02 1.30
CA SER A 42 3.18 -32.92 0.01
C SER A 42 2.43 -32.04 -0.99
N ILE A 43 1.10 -32.16 -1.07
CA ILE A 43 0.25 -31.31 -1.91
C ILE A 43 0.33 -29.85 -1.47
N VAL A 44 0.31 -29.58 -0.16
CA VAL A 44 0.44 -28.21 0.36
C VAL A 44 1.82 -27.63 0.02
N LEU A 45 2.89 -28.39 0.24
CA LEU A 45 4.26 -27.92 0.00
C LEU A 45 4.59 -27.76 -1.49
N LEU A 46 4.09 -28.63 -2.36
CA LEU A 46 4.39 -28.60 -3.80
C LEU A 46 3.34 -27.82 -4.62
N GLY A 47 2.13 -27.67 -4.11
CA GLY A 47 1.04 -26.97 -4.80
C GLY A 47 0.75 -25.60 -4.20
N ALA A 48 0.28 -25.57 -2.95
CA ALA A 48 -0.21 -24.34 -2.33
C ALA A 48 0.91 -23.31 -2.10
N VAL A 49 2.08 -23.74 -1.64
CA VAL A 49 3.22 -22.85 -1.37
C VAL A 49 3.75 -22.20 -2.66
N PRO A 50 4.10 -22.93 -3.73
CA PRO A 50 4.58 -22.31 -4.97
C PRO A 50 3.52 -21.45 -5.64
N LEU A 51 2.23 -21.83 -5.56
CA LEU A 51 1.14 -21.02 -6.09
C LEU A 51 1.01 -19.68 -5.34
N PHE A 52 1.07 -19.70 -4.00
CA PHE A 52 0.98 -18.51 -3.17
C PHE A 52 2.13 -17.53 -3.47
N PHE A 53 3.37 -18.03 -3.48
CA PHE A 53 4.53 -17.20 -3.80
C PHE A 53 4.55 -16.76 -5.27
N GLY A 54 4.09 -17.63 -6.19
CA GLY A 54 3.96 -17.36 -7.62
C GLY A 54 2.98 -16.23 -7.93
N ILE A 55 1.79 -16.24 -7.31
CA ILE A 55 0.81 -15.15 -7.44
C ILE A 55 1.38 -13.87 -6.84
N ARG A 56 1.99 -13.94 -5.64
CA ARG A 56 2.55 -12.77 -4.97
C ARG A 56 3.68 -12.10 -5.77
N THR A 57 4.54 -12.87 -6.43
CA THR A 57 5.62 -12.30 -7.26
C THR A 57 5.09 -11.66 -8.54
N LEU A 58 4.01 -12.20 -9.14
CA LEU A 58 3.39 -11.60 -10.32
C LEU A 58 2.64 -10.30 -10.00
N SER A 59 2.21 -10.14 -8.75
CA SER A 59 1.53 -8.93 -8.28
C SER A 59 2.48 -7.81 -7.84
N ARG A 60 3.78 -8.06 -7.72
CA ARG A 60 4.76 -7.03 -7.33
C ARG A 60 5.01 -6.09 -8.50
N ASP A 61 4.92 -4.78 -8.27
CA ASP A 61 5.15 -3.79 -9.32
C ASP A 61 6.66 -3.49 -9.43
N PRO A 62 7.27 -3.61 -10.63
CA PRO A 62 8.71 -3.42 -10.81
C PRO A 62 9.18 -1.99 -10.49
N VAL A 63 8.29 -1.00 -10.47
CA VAL A 63 8.65 0.37 -10.07
C VAL A 63 9.06 0.41 -8.60
N PHE A 64 8.41 -0.36 -7.72
CA PHE A 64 8.82 -0.43 -6.32
C PHE A 64 10.17 -1.12 -6.15
N ASP A 65 10.46 -2.14 -6.96
CA ASP A 65 11.79 -2.77 -6.97
C ASP A 65 12.88 -1.79 -7.42
N ASN A 66 12.57 -0.85 -8.33
CA ASN A 66 13.49 0.24 -8.69
C ASN A 66 13.63 1.27 -7.57
N LEU A 67 12.53 1.64 -6.90
CA LEU A 67 12.59 2.55 -5.75
C LEU A 67 13.33 1.93 -4.55
N ASP A 68 13.28 0.60 -4.38
CA ASP A 68 14.05 -0.14 -3.38
C ASP A 68 15.55 -0.18 -3.69
N GLN A 69 15.93 0.02 -4.95
CA GLN A 69 17.33 0.13 -5.39
C GLN A 69 17.91 1.53 -5.21
N LEU A 70 17.09 2.53 -4.88
CA LEU A 70 17.59 3.84 -4.51
C LEU A 70 18.49 3.67 -3.28
N ASN A 71 19.72 4.20 -3.36
CA ASN A 71 20.71 4.11 -2.30
C ASN A 71 20.38 5.06 -1.13
N VAL A 72 19.19 4.90 -0.54
CA VAL A 72 18.74 5.65 0.62
C VAL A 72 19.13 4.91 1.89
N PRO A 73 19.69 5.60 2.89
CA PRO A 73 20.08 5.00 4.15
C PRO A 73 18.84 4.55 4.94
N ALA A 74 19.02 3.51 5.76
CA ALA A 74 17.92 2.89 6.51
C ALA A 74 17.17 3.86 7.45
N TRP A 75 17.80 4.95 7.90
CA TRP A 75 17.11 5.97 8.70
C TRP A 75 16.12 6.80 7.89
N ALA A 76 16.36 6.98 6.58
CA ALA A 76 15.49 7.72 5.67
C ALA A 76 14.34 6.84 5.17
N ALA A 77 14.54 5.52 5.18
CA ALA A 77 13.57 4.50 4.80
C ALA A 77 13.21 3.57 5.96
N ALA A 78 12.87 4.14 7.13
CA ALA A 78 12.65 3.35 8.35
C ALA A 78 11.38 2.50 8.28
N LYS A 79 10.32 3.02 7.65
CA LYS A 79 9.09 2.27 7.36
C LYS A 79 8.56 2.69 6.00
N THR A 80 8.23 1.71 5.17
CA THR A 80 7.70 1.92 3.81
C THR A 80 6.31 1.31 3.70
N ASP A 81 5.37 2.09 3.18
CA ASP A 81 4.01 1.67 2.86
C ASP A 81 3.74 1.98 1.38
N ASP A 82 3.54 0.94 0.58
CA ASP A 82 3.32 1.03 -0.88
C ASP A 82 1.84 0.82 -1.21
N ASP A 83 1.29 1.67 -2.07
CA ASP A 83 -0.07 1.60 -2.59
C ASP A 83 -0.09 1.73 -4.12
N VAL A 84 -1.01 0.99 -4.75
CA VAL A 84 -1.19 1.01 -6.21
C VAL A 84 -2.67 1.20 -6.50
N SER A 85 -2.97 2.27 -7.24
CA SER A 85 -4.30 2.60 -7.72
C SER A 85 -4.34 2.64 -9.25
N GLY A 86 -5.54 2.60 -9.83
CA GLY A 86 -5.75 2.65 -11.28
C GLY A 86 -5.41 1.35 -12.04
N SER A 87 -5.41 1.44 -13.37
CA SER A 87 -5.31 0.30 -14.28
C SER A 87 -3.96 0.21 -14.99
N ARG A 88 -3.38 -0.99 -15.06
CA ARG A 88 -2.13 -1.25 -15.83
C ARG A 88 -2.30 -1.02 -17.33
N TRP A 89 -3.54 -1.12 -17.81
CA TRP A 89 -3.91 -0.92 -19.20
C TRP A 89 -4.47 0.49 -19.45
N CYS A 90 -4.46 1.36 -18.44
CA CYS A 90 -5.09 2.68 -18.51
C CYS A 90 -6.57 2.62 -18.96
N LEU A 91 -7.31 1.62 -18.45
CA LEU A 91 -8.77 1.60 -18.58
C LEU A 91 -9.33 2.57 -17.55
N LEU A 92 -9.84 3.72 -18.01
CA LEU A 92 -10.25 4.89 -17.21
C LEU A 92 -9.03 5.61 -16.62
N ASP A 93 -8.54 5.15 -15.47
CA ASP A 93 -7.39 5.74 -14.78
C ASP A 93 -6.14 4.91 -15.07
N CYS A 94 -5.05 5.58 -15.47
CA CYS A 94 -3.75 4.93 -15.54
C CYS A 94 -3.25 4.55 -14.15
N ARG A 95 -2.38 3.54 -14.10
CA ARG A 95 -1.78 3.07 -12.85
C ARG A 95 -0.93 4.17 -12.20
N LEU A 96 -1.33 4.59 -11.01
CA LEU A 96 -0.59 5.46 -10.11
C LEU A 96 0.02 4.60 -8.99
N ARG A 97 1.27 4.89 -8.65
CA ARG A 97 2.02 4.18 -7.60
C ARG A 97 2.43 5.18 -6.56
N GLU A 98 2.05 4.92 -5.33
CA GLU A 98 2.33 5.81 -4.22
C GLU A 98 3.13 5.04 -3.19
N ARG A 99 4.24 5.62 -2.75
CA ARG A 99 5.05 5.10 -1.67
C ARG A 99 5.11 6.17 -0.59
N THR A 100 4.70 5.79 0.61
CA THR A 100 4.86 6.63 1.80
C THR A 100 5.97 6.04 2.65
N VAL A 101 6.91 6.87 3.08
CA VAL A 101 8.07 6.46 3.86
C VAL A 101 8.23 7.33 5.09
N THR A 102 8.38 6.70 6.25
CA THR A 102 8.75 7.39 7.49
C THR A 102 10.28 7.46 7.60
N SER A 103 10.80 8.67 7.76
CA SER A 103 12.21 8.95 8.04
C SER A 103 12.39 9.40 9.49
N GLN A 104 13.51 9.02 10.09
CA GLN A 104 13.85 9.38 11.48
C GLN A 104 14.44 10.79 11.60
N LYS A 105 14.84 11.43 10.50
CA LYS A 105 15.51 12.74 10.51
C LYS A 105 14.63 13.84 9.92
N SER A 106 15.11 15.08 10.05
CA SER A 106 14.40 16.27 9.59
C SER A 106 14.06 16.24 8.10
N PRO A 107 12.99 16.93 7.66
CA PRO A 107 12.62 17.01 6.25
C PRO A 107 13.76 17.49 5.35
N ALA A 108 14.57 18.45 5.80
CA ALA A 108 15.68 18.99 5.01
C ALA A 108 16.78 17.95 4.73
N GLU A 109 17.17 17.18 5.75
CA GLU A 109 18.20 16.13 5.57
C GLU A 109 17.67 14.96 4.73
N THR A 110 16.43 14.54 4.99
CA THR A 110 15.75 13.51 4.20
C THR A 110 15.63 13.92 2.73
N THR A 111 15.23 15.16 2.46
CA THR A 111 15.12 15.69 1.08
C THR A 111 16.44 15.54 0.34
N LYS A 112 17.54 16.01 0.94
CA LYS A 112 18.86 15.96 0.29
C LYS A 112 19.24 14.52 -0.11
N VAL A 113 19.04 13.58 0.80
CA VAL A 113 19.37 12.16 0.58
C VAL A 113 18.53 11.55 -0.53
N TYR A 114 17.23 11.82 -0.57
CA TYR A 114 16.37 11.33 -1.64
C TYR A 114 16.73 11.94 -3.00
N GLU A 115 16.99 13.25 -3.06
CA GLU A 115 17.39 13.90 -4.31
C GLU A 115 18.77 13.44 -4.81
N ASP A 116 19.72 13.20 -3.90
CA ASP A 116 21.02 12.62 -4.22
C ASP A 116 20.85 11.21 -4.80
N ALA A 117 20.10 10.34 -4.11
CA ALA A 117 19.82 8.98 -4.57
C ALA A 117 19.09 8.93 -5.92
N LEU A 118 18.11 9.82 -6.14
CA LEU A 118 17.40 9.93 -7.42
C LEU A 118 18.36 10.33 -8.55
N ARG A 119 19.24 11.30 -8.33
CA ARG A 119 20.25 11.71 -9.32
C ARG A 119 21.23 10.59 -9.65
N GLU A 120 21.72 9.88 -8.64
CA GLU A 120 22.61 8.73 -8.82
C GLU A 120 21.95 7.60 -9.63
N ASP A 121 20.64 7.40 -9.42
CA ASP A 121 19.81 6.42 -10.13
C ASP A 121 19.31 6.94 -11.51
N GLY A 122 19.85 8.06 -11.99
CA GLY A 122 19.61 8.58 -13.34
C GLY A 122 18.32 9.37 -13.52
N TRP A 123 17.57 9.66 -12.45
CA TRP A 123 16.45 10.60 -12.50
C TRP A 123 16.95 12.02 -12.71
N ARG A 124 16.24 12.76 -13.57
CA ARG A 124 16.57 14.15 -13.87
C ARG A 124 15.54 15.10 -13.25
N PRO A 125 15.96 16.21 -12.62
CA PRO A 125 15.04 17.23 -12.16
C PRO A 125 14.20 17.73 -13.33
N TRP A 126 12.89 17.78 -13.14
CA TRP A 126 11.94 18.17 -14.17
C TRP A 126 11.22 19.47 -13.79
N LYS A 127 11.70 20.57 -14.38
CA LYS A 127 11.12 21.91 -14.15
C LYS A 127 9.95 22.12 -15.08
N VAL A 128 8.74 22.09 -14.54
CA VAL A 128 7.49 22.40 -15.25
C VAL A 128 6.64 23.35 -14.41
N SER A 129 5.77 24.12 -15.07
CA SER A 129 4.96 25.16 -14.42
C SER A 129 4.02 24.62 -13.33
N ARG A 130 3.56 23.37 -13.44
CA ARG A 130 2.68 22.69 -12.47
C ARG A 130 3.46 21.74 -11.54
N CYS A 131 4.63 22.17 -11.07
CA CYS A 131 5.41 21.43 -10.09
C CYS A 131 5.90 22.37 -8.97
N PRO A 132 5.33 22.29 -7.75
CA PRO A 132 4.13 21.53 -7.38
C PRO A 132 2.86 22.05 -8.07
N GLU A 133 1.80 21.25 -8.10
CA GLU A 133 0.49 21.70 -8.62
C GLU A 133 -0.18 22.70 -7.68
N GLN A 134 0.03 22.57 -6.36
CA GLN A 134 -0.48 23.45 -5.32
C GLN A 134 0.63 23.78 -4.33
N GLU A 135 0.56 24.93 -3.66
CA GLU A 135 1.51 25.25 -2.60
C GLU A 135 1.35 24.28 -1.42
N THR A 136 2.42 23.57 -1.09
CA THR A 136 2.44 22.57 -0.01
C THR A 136 3.50 22.89 1.02
N LYS A 137 3.21 22.63 2.29
CA LYS A 137 4.24 22.66 3.35
C LYS A 137 5.24 21.51 3.15
N GLY A 138 6.53 21.81 3.17
CA GLY A 138 7.61 20.85 2.94
C GLY A 138 8.36 21.07 1.63
N SER A 139 9.27 20.15 1.29
CA SER A 139 10.01 20.16 0.03
C SER A 139 9.28 19.31 -1.01
N TYR A 140 8.90 19.91 -2.13
CA TYR A 140 8.26 19.21 -3.25
C TYR A 140 9.12 19.36 -4.51
N THR A 141 9.52 18.25 -5.11
CA THR A 141 10.32 18.23 -6.34
C THR A 141 9.79 17.20 -7.34
N CYS A 142 9.90 17.54 -8.63
CA CYS A 142 9.50 16.64 -9.71
C CYS A 142 10.70 16.12 -10.48
N TRP A 143 10.59 14.88 -10.89
CA TRP A 143 11.65 14.11 -11.50
C TRP A 143 11.12 13.34 -12.70
N ARG A 144 12.00 13.11 -13.66
CA ARG A 144 11.68 12.31 -14.84
C ARG A 144 12.81 11.36 -15.17
N ARG A 145 12.44 10.13 -15.52
CA ARG A 145 13.35 9.11 -16.05
C ARG A 145 12.58 8.27 -17.05
N ASP A 146 13.08 8.21 -18.27
CA ASP A 146 12.47 7.47 -19.39
C ASP A 146 10.98 7.82 -19.57
N GLU A 147 10.12 6.80 -19.42
CA GLU A 147 8.66 6.85 -19.52
C GLU A 147 7.95 7.18 -18.21
N LEU A 148 8.68 7.46 -17.12
CA LEU A 148 8.12 7.72 -15.80
C LEU A 148 8.33 9.16 -15.36
N THR A 149 7.33 9.70 -14.67
CA THR A 149 7.45 10.91 -13.87
C THR A 149 7.27 10.57 -12.40
N LEU A 150 8.03 11.25 -11.55
CA LEU A 150 8.05 11.03 -10.11
C LEU A 150 7.89 12.37 -9.39
N ASP A 151 6.91 12.44 -8.50
CA ASP A 151 6.73 13.53 -7.57
C ASP A 151 7.28 13.10 -6.20
N LEU A 152 8.25 13.85 -5.70
CA LEU A 152 8.84 13.66 -4.39
C LEU A 152 8.34 14.77 -3.46
N TRP A 153 7.67 14.40 -2.38
CA TRP A 153 7.23 15.35 -1.36
C TRP A 153 7.71 14.93 0.03
N VAL A 154 8.60 15.71 0.62
CA VAL A 154 9.16 15.49 1.95
C VAL A 154 8.63 16.55 2.90
N ARG A 155 7.98 16.13 3.98
CA ARG A 155 7.31 17.02 4.94
C ARG A 155 7.47 16.55 6.38
N GLU A 156 7.07 17.40 7.31
CA GLU A 156 6.91 17.00 8.71
C GLU A 156 5.75 15.99 8.86
N PRO A 157 5.84 15.02 9.79
CA PRO A 157 4.78 14.04 9.99
C PRO A 157 3.53 14.71 10.59
N THR A 158 2.34 14.25 10.20
CA THR A 158 1.09 14.69 10.83
C THR A 158 0.88 13.93 12.14
N CYS A 159 0.91 14.64 13.27
CA CYS A 159 0.79 14.06 14.62
C CYS A 159 -0.64 13.79 15.08
N VAL A 160 -1.58 13.65 14.14
CA VAL A 160 -2.95 13.30 14.48
C VAL A 160 -3.02 11.77 14.56
N PRO A 161 -3.34 11.18 15.72
CA PRO A 161 -3.52 9.74 15.81
C PRO A 161 -4.64 9.31 14.84
N PRO A 162 -4.50 8.15 14.17
CA PRO A 162 -5.57 7.65 13.30
C PRO A 162 -6.86 7.48 14.13
N PRO A 163 -8.04 7.76 13.55
CA PRO A 163 -9.30 7.53 14.25
C PRO A 163 -9.37 6.06 14.66
N VAL A 164 -9.67 5.82 15.94
CA VAL A 164 -9.92 4.47 16.45
C VAL A 164 -11.23 3.94 15.83
N ASP A 165 -11.22 2.69 15.38
CA ASP A 165 -12.41 2.07 14.77
C ASP A 165 -13.63 2.17 15.70
N GLY A 166 -14.64 2.94 15.29
CA GLY A 166 -15.91 3.12 16.01
C GLY A 166 -16.18 4.52 16.55
N GLU A 167 -15.18 5.41 16.59
CA GLU A 167 -15.37 6.83 16.96
C GLU A 167 -15.46 7.69 15.68
N PRO A 168 -16.40 8.65 15.58
CA PRO A 168 -16.42 9.56 14.44
C PRO A 168 -15.10 10.35 14.38
N ALA A 169 -14.55 10.48 13.17
CA ALA A 169 -13.36 11.31 12.94
C ALA A 169 -13.67 12.76 13.36
N ILE A 170 -13.19 13.14 14.54
CA ILE A 170 -13.32 14.52 15.03
C ILE A 170 -12.39 15.36 14.15
N VAL A 171 -12.98 16.18 13.29
CA VAL A 171 -12.25 17.22 12.57
C VAL A 171 -11.89 18.27 13.61
N PRO A 172 -10.60 18.48 13.96
CA PRO A 172 -10.28 19.49 14.95
C PRO A 172 -10.65 20.87 14.38
N SER A 173 -11.44 21.61 15.15
CA SER A 173 -11.74 23.01 14.91
C SER A 173 -10.41 23.80 14.92
N PRO A 174 -10.20 24.80 14.04
CA PRO A 174 -8.90 25.44 13.84
C PRO A 174 -8.32 26.21 15.04
N GLU A 175 -9.00 26.21 16.19
CA GLU A 175 -8.59 26.98 17.38
C GLU A 175 -8.04 26.13 18.53
N GLU A 176 -8.24 24.81 18.53
CA GLU A 176 -7.60 23.95 19.53
C GLU A 176 -6.28 23.44 18.99
N SER A 177 -5.25 24.21 19.30
CA SER A 177 -3.86 23.75 19.41
C SER A 177 -3.79 22.65 20.47
N ALA A 178 -4.38 21.48 20.20
CA ALA A 178 -4.00 20.24 20.88
C ALA A 178 -2.50 20.15 20.65
N ALA A 179 -1.72 20.35 21.73
CA ALA A 179 -0.27 20.41 21.68
C ALA A 179 0.23 19.27 20.80
N ALA A 180 0.62 19.62 19.57
CA ALA A 180 1.16 18.68 18.63
C ALA A 180 2.39 18.11 19.32
N THR A 181 2.30 16.87 19.80
CA THR A 181 3.49 16.16 20.26
C THR A 181 4.42 16.18 19.07
N GLU A 182 5.54 16.90 19.15
CA GLU A 182 6.47 17.07 18.03
C GLU A 182 6.82 15.68 17.49
N CYS A 183 6.26 15.31 16.34
CA CYS A 183 6.62 14.07 15.69
C CYS A 183 8.02 14.27 15.14
N ALA A 184 8.99 13.66 15.82
CA ALA A 184 10.35 13.62 15.33
C ALA A 184 10.39 12.91 13.95
N GLY A 185 11.24 13.42 13.07
CA GLY A 185 11.49 12.84 11.77
C GLY A 185 10.77 13.56 10.62
N SER A 186 10.49 12.81 9.56
CA SER A 186 9.82 13.32 8.37
C SER A 186 9.04 12.22 7.64
N LEU A 187 8.10 12.66 6.82
CA LEU A 187 7.28 11.80 5.99
C LEU A 187 7.61 12.11 4.52
N VAL A 188 7.96 11.07 3.78
CA VAL A 188 8.25 11.13 2.34
C VAL A 188 7.06 10.52 1.62
N SER A 189 6.53 11.23 0.64
CA SER A 189 5.54 10.71 -0.31
C SER A 189 6.17 10.74 -1.70
N VAL A 190 6.28 9.57 -2.31
CA VAL A 190 6.76 9.38 -3.67
C VAL A 190 5.58 8.94 -4.51
N LYS A 191 5.23 9.71 -5.53
CA LYS A 191 4.19 9.33 -6.49
C LYS A 191 4.84 9.09 -7.84
N VAL A 192 4.68 7.90 -8.40
CA VAL A 192 5.24 7.54 -9.71
C VAL A 192 4.11 7.20 -10.67
N ARG A 193 4.15 7.83 -11.85
CA ARG A 193 3.18 7.62 -12.93
C ARG A 193 3.88 7.50 -14.27
N ASN A 194 3.17 6.97 -15.26
CA ASN A 194 3.66 7.03 -16.63
C ASN A 194 3.58 8.47 -17.14
N ALA A 195 4.61 8.92 -17.84
CA ALA A 195 4.70 10.27 -18.40
C ALA A 195 3.52 10.59 -19.32
N ILE A 196 2.94 9.60 -20.02
CA ILE A 196 1.77 9.79 -20.89
C ILE A 196 0.49 10.16 -20.12
N ASP A 197 0.40 9.73 -18.87
CA ASP A 197 -0.72 10.05 -17.98
C ASP A 197 -0.52 11.40 -17.28
N ASP A 198 0.72 11.84 -17.18
CA ASP A 198 1.07 13.10 -16.56
C ASP A 198 0.62 14.28 -17.43
N GLU A 199 -0.42 14.98 -16.99
CA GLU A 199 -0.99 16.13 -17.71
C GLU A 199 0.02 17.27 -17.94
N ARG A 200 1.11 17.31 -17.17
CA ARG A 200 2.16 18.32 -17.33
C ARG A 200 3.03 18.06 -18.56
N THR A 201 2.96 16.85 -19.14
CA THR A 201 3.61 16.53 -20.42
C THR A 201 2.73 16.85 -21.63
N ARG A 202 1.42 17.04 -21.43
CA ARG A 202 0.49 17.33 -22.52
C ARG A 202 0.65 18.79 -22.96
N PRO A 203 0.45 19.09 -24.26
CA PRO A 203 0.39 20.47 -24.73
C PRO A 203 -0.68 21.23 -23.94
N GLN A 204 -0.31 22.39 -23.40
CA GLN A 204 -1.30 23.23 -22.73
C GLN A 204 -2.26 23.80 -23.79
N PRO A 205 -3.57 23.82 -23.54
CA PRO A 205 -4.48 24.56 -24.40
C PRO A 205 -4.10 26.04 -24.35
N THR A 206 -3.63 26.57 -25.47
CA THR A 206 -3.42 28.01 -25.64
C THR A 206 -4.76 28.62 -26.02
N THR A 207 -5.59 28.94 -25.03
CA THR A 207 -6.74 29.80 -25.28
C THR A 207 -6.24 31.24 -25.41
N ASP A 208 -6.38 31.80 -26.60
CA ASP A 208 -6.15 33.23 -26.84
C ASP A 208 -7.23 34.02 -26.06
N PRO A 209 -6.86 34.85 -25.06
CA PRO A 209 -7.82 35.60 -24.27
C PRO A 209 -8.63 36.61 -25.11
N SER A 210 -8.20 36.92 -26.33
CA SER A 210 -8.98 37.73 -27.29
C SER A 210 -10.13 36.97 -27.95
N LEU A 211 -10.19 35.64 -27.81
CA LEU A 211 -11.25 34.77 -28.36
C LEU A 211 -12.28 34.33 -27.30
N THR A 212 -12.03 34.60 -26.02
CA THR A 212 -13.06 34.60 -24.98
C THR A 212 -13.83 35.92 -25.09
N GLY A 213 -15.03 35.87 -25.67
CA GLY A 213 -15.91 37.03 -25.75
C GLY A 213 -16.19 37.61 -24.36
N GLU A 214 -16.31 38.94 -24.28
CA GLU A 214 -16.69 39.68 -23.07
C GLU A 214 -17.89 39.01 -22.39
N ASP A 215 -17.77 38.76 -21.07
CA ASP A 215 -18.86 38.23 -20.26
C ASP A 215 -20.06 39.19 -20.32
N PRO A 216 -21.23 38.80 -20.87
CA PRO A 216 -22.34 39.71 -21.13
C PRO A 216 -23.05 40.21 -19.86
N PHE A 217 -22.62 39.77 -18.68
CA PHE A 217 -23.19 40.17 -17.39
C PHE A 217 -22.11 40.74 -16.47
N PRO A 218 -21.79 42.04 -16.56
CA PRO A 218 -21.06 42.69 -15.48
C PRO A 218 -21.90 42.53 -14.20
N THR A 219 -21.33 41.84 -13.22
CA THR A 219 -21.88 41.85 -11.87
C THR A 219 -21.88 43.31 -11.42
N VAL A 220 -23.07 43.90 -11.29
CA VAL A 220 -23.25 45.26 -10.78
C VAL A 220 -22.76 45.27 -9.34
N SER A 221 -21.50 45.67 -9.15
CA SER A 221 -20.83 45.72 -7.85
C SER A 221 -21.07 47.05 -7.12
N GLY A 222 -22.19 47.71 -7.39
CA GLY A 222 -22.60 48.94 -6.72
C GLY A 222 -23.98 48.78 -6.11
N ASP A 223 -24.05 48.73 -4.77
CA ASP A 223 -25.31 48.90 -4.04
C ASP A 223 -25.68 50.39 -4.02
N PRO A 224 -26.75 50.82 -4.71
CA PRO A 224 -27.14 52.23 -4.82
C PRO A 224 -27.63 52.86 -3.50
N LEU A 225 -27.63 52.12 -2.38
CA LEU A 225 -28.11 52.60 -1.08
C LEU A 225 -26.99 53.08 -0.12
N SER A 226 -25.71 52.93 -0.46
CA SER A 226 -24.62 53.34 0.43
C SER A 226 -24.44 54.87 0.56
N ASP A 227 -24.96 55.67 -0.38
CA ASP A 227 -24.79 57.14 -0.36
C ASP A 227 -25.80 57.89 0.54
N LEU A 228 -26.74 57.21 1.20
CA LEU A 228 -27.83 57.88 1.93
C LEU A 228 -27.64 58.00 3.45
N THR A 229 -26.47 57.68 4.01
CA THR A 229 -26.25 57.83 5.46
C THR A 229 -25.22 58.91 5.78
N PRO A 230 -25.60 60.19 5.95
CA PRO A 230 -24.71 61.15 6.56
C PRO A 230 -24.50 60.78 8.04
N SER A 231 -23.24 60.61 8.44
CA SER A 231 -22.87 60.45 9.84
C SER A 231 -23.19 61.74 10.63
N PRO A 232 -23.86 61.65 11.78
CA PRO A 232 -24.12 62.83 12.61
C PRO A 232 -22.83 63.31 13.29
N SER A 233 -22.64 64.63 13.28
CA SER A 233 -21.55 65.38 13.92
C SER A 233 -21.68 65.46 15.43
#